data_AF-A0A8J4Y905-F1
#
_entry.id   AF-A0A8J4Y905-F1
#
_cell.length_a   1.000
_cell.length_b   1.000
_cell.length_c   1.000
_cell.angle_alpha   90.00
_cell.angle_beta   90.00
_cell.angle_gamma   90.00
#
_symmetry.space_group_name_H-M   'P 1'
#
loop_
_entity.id
_entity.type
_entity.pdbx_description
1 polymer ?
#
loop_
_entity_poly.entity_id
_entity_poly.type
_entity_poly.pdbx_seq_one_letter_code
_entity_poly.pdbx_strand_id
1 'polypeptide(L)'
;MEGTTQGDPVAMAMYALGLSVLQDGISYEKTHVKQVAYADALSGAGKITDLKAWWTLVNDNGPIIGYTPNATKSVLIVKPEHYDNGVQLFNGSGIIVTKDGQRHLGAVIGTEEFKEEYVGEKVSEWVKEVDVLSDMAKTEPHAAYSAFTHGLQQRWSFVKRTIPGISPLLRPLENSIRNTFLPALLRSHIIGDNERELLTFPPRLGGMGITSPERLAD
;
A
#
# COMPACT_ATOMS: atom_id res chain seq x y z
N MET A 1 33.67 -7.66 -1.13
CA MET A 1 32.64 -6.68 -1.50
C MET A 1 31.52 -7.51 -2.11
N GLU A 2 30.55 -7.88 -1.30
CA GLU A 2 29.41 -8.71 -1.72
C GLU A 2 28.23 -7.78 -2.00
N GLY A 3 27.55 -7.98 -3.12
CA GLY A 3 26.46 -7.13 -3.57
C GLY A 3 26.35 -7.16 -5.10
N THR A 4 25.12 -7.13 -5.60
CA THR A 4 24.84 -6.98 -7.02
C THR A 4 24.67 -5.49 -7.36
N THR A 5 25.03 -5.10 -8.58
CA THR A 5 24.91 -3.70 -9.01
C THR A 5 23.44 -3.30 -9.12
N GLN A 6 23.05 -2.21 -8.45
CA GLN A 6 21.70 -1.65 -8.62
C GLN A 6 21.49 -1.20 -10.07
N GLY A 7 20.39 -1.64 -10.68
CA GLY A 7 20.09 -1.38 -12.09
C GLY A 7 20.58 -2.45 -13.06
N ASP A 8 21.30 -3.48 -12.60
CA ASP A 8 21.59 -4.67 -13.40
C ASP A 8 20.31 -5.52 -13.57
N PRO A 9 19.87 -5.83 -14.80
CA PRO A 9 18.69 -6.65 -15.06
C PRO A 9 18.71 -8.03 -14.39
N VAL A 10 19.89 -8.62 -14.13
CA VAL A 10 20.02 -9.99 -13.59
C VAL A 10 20.09 -9.99 -12.06
N ALA A 11 20.49 -8.87 -11.45
CA ALA A 11 20.72 -8.75 -10.01
C ALA A 11 19.51 -9.18 -9.17
N MET A 12 18.31 -8.77 -9.55
CA MET A 12 17.09 -9.09 -8.80
C MET A 12 16.69 -10.56 -8.90
N ALA A 13 16.94 -11.21 -10.03
CA ALA A 13 16.67 -12.64 -10.19
C ALA A 13 17.61 -13.47 -9.29
N MET A 14 18.89 -13.10 -9.25
CA MET A 14 19.87 -13.74 -8.36
C MET A 14 19.52 -13.52 -6.88
N TYR A 15 19.09 -12.31 -6.52
CA TYR A 15 18.62 -12.01 -5.17
C TYR A 15 17.40 -12.87 -4.79
N ALA A 16 16.43 -13.00 -5.69
CA ALA A 16 15.24 -13.83 -5.47
C ALA A 16 15.59 -15.31 -5.25
N LEU A 17 16.55 -15.86 -6.01
CA LEU A 17 17.03 -17.24 -5.83
C LEU A 17 17.70 -17.45 -4.47
N GLY A 18 18.51 -16.49 -4.02
CA GLY A 18 19.10 -16.55 -2.68
C GLY A 18 18.01 -16.57 -1.61
N LEU A 19 17.07 -15.63 -1.68
CA LEU A 19 16.01 -15.50 -0.69
C LEU A 19 15.07 -16.72 -0.66
N SER A 20 14.79 -17.35 -1.81
CA SER A 20 14.00 -18.58 -1.84
C SER A 20 14.68 -19.74 -1.09
N VAL A 21 16.01 -19.86 -1.18
CA VAL A 21 16.76 -20.89 -0.43
C VAL A 21 16.62 -20.66 1.07
N LEU A 22 16.68 -19.41 1.54
CA LEU A 22 16.43 -19.08 2.95
C LEU A 22 15.00 -19.43 3.37
N GLN A 23 14.00 -19.07 2.56
CA GLN A 23 12.60 -19.39 2.85
C GLN A 23 12.37 -20.90 2.91
N ASP A 24 12.92 -21.67 1.98
CA ASP A 24 12.81 -23.13 1.96
C ASP A 24 13.50 -23.76 3.18
N GLY A 25 14.71 -23.30 3.54
CA GLY A 25 15.42 -23.74 4.73
C GLY A 25 14.63 -23.49 6.02
N ILE A 26 14.08 -22.29 6.17
CA ILE A 26 13.22 -21.95 7.33
C ILE A 26 11.93 -22.76 7.35
N SER A 27 11.34 -23.04 6.17
CA SER A 27 10.11 -23.83 6.06
C SER A 27 10.35 -25.29 6.44
N TYR A 28 11.56 -25.81 6.17
CA TYR A 28 11.98 -27.16 6.54
C TYR A 28 12.08 -27.36 8.07
N GLU A 29 12.45 -26.31 8.81
CA GLU A 29 12.49 -26.28 10.28
C GLU A 29 11.10 -26.32 10.94
N LYS A 30 10.02 -26.42 10.15
CA LYS A 30 8.61 -26.57 10.59
C LYS A 30 8.14 -25.50 11.58
N THR A 31 8.70 -24.28 11.49
CA THR A 31 8.05 -23.13 12.11
C THR A 31 6.66 -23.03 11.49
N HIS A 32 5.58 -23.06 12.26
CA HIS A 32 4.21 -23.00 11.70
C HIS A 32 3.87 -21.61 11.13
N VAL A 33 4.90 -20.84 10.76
CA VAL A 33 4.85 -19.49 10.20
C VAL A 33 4.64 -19.59 8.70
N LYS A 34 3.66 -18.83 8.20
CA LYS A 34 3.51 -18.55 6.78
C LYS A 34 4.37 -17.35 6.45
N GLN A 35 5.19 -17.45 5.41
CA GLN A 35 6.10 -16.38 5.03
C GLN A 35 5.94 -15.99 3.56
N VAL A 36 6.23 -14.73 3.28
CA VAL A 36 6.23 -14.14 1.94
C VAL A 36 7.40 -13.18 1.85
N ALA A 37 7.95 -13.02 0.64
CA ALA A 37 8.99 -12.05 0.37
C ALA A 37 8.64 -11.22 -0.86
N TYR A 38 8.97 -9.92 -0.80
CA TYR A 38 8.97 -9.04 -1.96
C TYR A 38 10.28 -8.25 -1.97
N ALA A 39 11.15 -8.57 -2.92
CA ALA A 39 12.55 -8.13 -2.86
C ALA A 39 13.15 -8.46 -1.48
N ASP A 40 13.74 -7.50 -0.79
CA ASP A 40 14.32 -7.64 0.55
C ASP A 40 13.29 -7.64 1.69
N ALA A 41 12.04 -7.27 1.42
CA ALA A 41 10.98 -7.27 2.42
C ALA A 41 10.47 -8.70 2.67
N LEU A 42 11.07 -9.37 3.65
CA LEU A 42 10.60 -10.65 4.19
C LEU A 42 9.54 -10.43 5.27
N SER A 43 8.46 -11.22 5.26
CA SER A 43 7.39 -11.14 6.26
C SER A 43 6.91 -12.52 6.65
N GLY A 44 6.56 -12.68 7.93
CA GLY A 44 6.07 -13.92 8.52
C GLY A 44 4.79 -13.68 9.33
N ALA A 45 3.85 -14.62 9.27
CA ALA A 45 2.60 -14.62 10.02
C ALA A 45 2.39 -15.96 10.72
N GLY A 46 2.14 -15.94 12.03
CA GLY A 46 2.00 -17.13 12.86
C GLY A 46 1.81 -16.79 14.34
N LYS A 47 1.91 -17.79 15.22
CA LYS A 47 1.90 -17.56 16.67
C LYS A 47 3.17 -16.79 17.07
N ILE A 48 3.10 -15.96 18.10
CA ILE A 48 4.22 -15.11 18.53
C ILE A 48 5.47 -15.93 18.90
N THR A 49 5.29 -17.10 19.52
CA THR A 49 6.38 -18.04 19.81
C THR A 49 7.05 -18.55 18.55
N ASP A 50 6.26 -18.91 17.54
CA ASP A 50 6.76 -19.43 16.27
C ASP A 50 7.45 -18.32 15.46
N LEU A 51 6.91 -17.08 15.53
CA LEU A 51 7.53 -15.89 14.94
C LEU A 51 8.87 -15.55 15.58
N LYS A 52 9.03 -15.78 16.89
CA LYS A 52 10.30 -15.57 17.57
C LYS A 52 11.35 -16.58 17.11
N ALA A 53 10.98 -17.86 17.02
CA ALA A 53 11.86 -18.90 16.48
C ALA A 53 12.22 -18.62 15.01
N TRP A 54 11.22 -18.25 14.21
CA TRP A 54 11.40 -17.84 12.82
C TRP A 54 12.38 -16.67 12.68
N TRP A 55 12.23 -15.60 13.48
CA TRP A 55 13.15 -14.46 13.47
C TRP A 55 14.60 -14.86 13.80
N THR A 56 14.79 -15.75 14.77
CA THR A 56 16.12 -16.29 15.10
C THR A 56 16.71 -17.03 13.89
N LEU A 57 15.95 -17.92 13.25
CA LEU A 57 16.41 -18.63 12.05
C LEU A 57 16.74 -17.70 10.89
N VAL A 58 15.97 -16.62 10.71
CA VAL A 58 16.25 -15.60 9.69
C VAL A 58 17.57 -14.89 9.99
N ASN A 59 17.84 -14.52 11.25
CA ASN A 59 19.09 -13.87 11.63
C ASN A 59 20.31 -14.79 11.55
N ASP A 60 20.15 -16.07 11.88
CA ASP A 60 21.24 -17.02 11.92
C ASP A 60 21.61 -17.49 10.49
N ASN A 61 20.60 -17.76 9.66
CA ASN A 61 20.81 -18.31 8.31
C ASN A 61 20.86 -17.25 7.21
N GLY A 62 20.25 -16.08 7.41
CA GLY A 62 20.25 -14.99 6.43
C GLY A 62 21.65 -14.57 5.98
N PRO A 63 22.60 -14.32 6.91
CA PRO A 63 23.94 -13.86 6.56
C PRO A 63 24.70 -14.82 5.63
N ILE A 64 24.40 -16.12 5.67
CA ILE A 64 25.03 -17.15 4.80
C ILE A 64 24.77 -16.87 3.32
N ILE A 65 23.62 -16.26 3.00
CA ILE A 65 23.22 -15.91 1.63
C ILE A 65 23.32 -14.39 1.35
N GLY A 66 24.02 -13.65 2.22
CA GLY A 66 24.15 -12.19 2.10
C GLY A 66 22.90 -11.40 2.52
N TYR A 67 21.91 -12.02 3.18
CA TYR A 67 20.72 -11.34 3.70
C TYR A 67 20.90 -11.01 5.18
N THR A 68 21.08 -9.73 5.53
CA THR A 68 21.21 -9.31 6.94
C THR A 68 19.96 -8.54 7.36
N PRO A 69 19.07 -9.12 8.18
CA PRO A 69 17.86 -8.44 8.65
C PRO A 69 18.21 -7.20 9.48
N ASN A 70 17.47 -6.12 9.30
CA ASN A 70 17.62 -4.92 10.11
C ASN A 70 16.54 -4.85 11.19
N ALA A 71 16.87 -5.33 12.39
CA ALA A 71 15.97 -5.35 13.55
C ALA A 71 15.27 -4.00 13.81
N THR A 72 16.00 -2.88 13.72
CA THR A 72 15.47 -1.54 14.02
C THR A 72 14.45 -1.04 13.01
N LYS A 73 14.40 -1.65 11.82
CA LYS A 73 13.38 -1.40 10.79
C LYS A 73 12.31 -2.50 10.73
N SER A 74 12.54 -3.62 11.40
CA SER A 74 11.59 -4.72 11.47
C SER A 74 10.51 -4.41 12.51
N VAL A 75 9.27 -4.74 12.15
CA VAL A 75 8.09 -4.46 12.99
C VAL A 75 7.33 -5.76 13.23
N LEU A 76 7.05 -6.05 14.49
CA LEU A 76 6.13 -7.09 14.91
C LEU A 76 4.76 -6.47 15.20
N ILE A 77 3.76 -6.85 14.41
CA ILE A 77 2.36 -6.46 14.62
C ILE A 77 1.70 -7.57 15.44
N VAL A 78 1.16 -7.24 16.60
CA VAL A 78 0.45 -8.18 17.48
C VAL A 78 -0.96 -7.70 17.77
N LYS A 79 -1.86 -8.64 18.07
CA LYS A 79 -3.18 -8.27 18.58
C LYS A 79 -3.05 -7.61 19.97
N PRO A 80 -3.95 -6.69 20.35
CA PRO A 80 -3.87 -5.98 21.63
C PRO A 80 -3.71 -6.89 22.85
N GLU A 81 -4.43 -8.02 22.88
CA GLU A 81 -4.39 -9.02 23.96
C GLU A 81 -3.05 -9.77 24.08
N HIS A 82 -2.17 -9.63 23.10
CA HIS A 82 -0.85 -10.27 23.08
C HIS A 82 0.30 -9.25 23.09
N TYR A 83 0.01 -7.97 23.28
CA TYR A 83 1.01 -6.92 23.25
C TYR A 83 2.12 -7.13 24.28
N ASP A 84 1.76 -7.32 25.55
CA ASP A 84 2.73 -7.49 26.64
C ASP A 84 3.60 -8.74 26.43
N ASN A 85 2.97 -9.84 25.98
CA ASN A 85 3.69 -11.08 25.64
C ASN A 85 4.66 -10.86 24.45
N GLY A 86 4.24 -10.12 23.44
CA GLY A 86 5.09 -9.75 22.29
C GLY A 86 6.29 -8.93 22.73
N VAL A 87 6.08 -7.89 23.54
CA VAL A 87 7.16 -7.04 24.10
C VAL A 87 8.13 -7.88 24.93
N GLN A 88 7.62 -8.78 25.78
CA GLN A 88 8.45 -9.64 26.60
C GLN A 88 9.29 -10.63 25.77
N LEU A 89 8.67 -11.34 24.83
CA LEU A 89 9.34 -12.36 23.99
C LEU A 89 10.35 -11.76 23.01
N PHE A 90 10.09 -10.55 22.52
CA PHE A 90 10.98 -9.84 21.61
C PHE A 90 11.90 -8.84 22.30
N ASN A 91 11.92 -8.80 23.63
CA ASN A 91 12.82 -7.96 24.39
C ASN A 91 14.29 -8.23 23.99
N GLY A 92 15.07 -7.17 23.86
CA GLY A 92 16.48 -7.23 23.44
C GLY A 92 16.72 -7.57 21.96
N SER A 93 15.68 -7.84 21.16
CA SER A 93 15.85 -8.12 19.72
C SER A 93 16.03 -6.87 18.85
N GLY A 94 15.67 -5.69 19.36
CA GLY A 94 15.65 -4.43 18.60
C GLY A 94 14.44 -4.26 17.67
N ILE A 95 13.55 -5.25 17.60
CA ILE A 95 12.30 -5.18 16.81
C ILE A 95 11.31 -4.22 17.48
N ILE A 96 10.65 -3.41 16.66
CA ILE A 96 9.55 -2.54 17.09
C ILE A 96 8.28 -3.37 17.22
N VAL A 97 7.65 -3.37 18.40
CA VAL A 97 6.38 -4.09 18.65
C VAL A 97 5.23 -3.08 18.65
N THR A 98 4.21 -3.32 17.83
CA THR A 98 3.01 -2.47 17.73
C THR A 98 1.74 -3.31 17.79
N LYS A 99 0.68 -2.71 18.34
CA LYS A 99 -0.68 -3.26 18.33
C LYS A 99 -1.64 -2.51 17.40
N ASP A 100 -1.26 -1.33 16.94
CA ASP A 100 -2.12 -0.44 16.18
C ASP A 100 -2.09 -0.82 14.69
N GLY A 101 -0.91 -1.11 14.15
CA GLY A 101 -0.74 -1.50 12.76
C GLY A 101 0.60 -1.06 12.19
N GLN A 102 0.83 -1.43 10.93
CA GLN A 102 1.98 -0.99 10.16
C GLN A 102 1.68 -1.02 8.66
N ARG A 103 2.34 -0.14 7.91
CA ARG A 103 2.32 -0.15 6.44
C ARG A 103 3.06 -1.38 5.91
N HIS A 104 2.44 -2.11 4.98
CA HIS A 104 3.04 -3.30 4.38
C HIS A 104 2.83 -3.29 2.87
N LEU A 105 3.93 -3.22 2.10
CA LEU A 105 3.95 -3.21 0.62
C LEU A 105 2.99 -2.17 -0.01
N GLY A 106 2.89 -0.99 0.58
CA GLY A 106 2.01 0.09 0.12
C GLY A 106 0.56 0.00 0.61
N ALA A 107 0.18 -1.12 1.24
CA ALA A 107 -1.08 -1.32 1.95
C ALA A 107 -0.89 -1.18 3.46
N VAL A 108 -1.89 -1.58 4.24
CA VAL A 108 -1.90 -1.47 5.70
C VAL A 108 -2.36 -2.77 6.33
N ILE A 109 -1.72 -3.15 7.45
CA ILE A 109 -2.13 -4.27 8.30
C ILE A 109 -2.25 -3.72 9.71
N GLY A 110 -3.38 -3.91 10.38
CA GLY A 110 -3.59 -3.40 11.72
C GLY A 110 -5.04 -3.31 12.13
N THR A 111 -5.28 -2.42 13.09
CA THR A 111 -6.59 -2.00 13.56
C THR A 111 -7.36 -1.22 12.49
N GLU A 112 -8.67 -1.14 12.66
CA GLU A 112 -9.52 -0.36 11.77
C GLU A 112 -9.19 1.13 11.86
N GLU A 113 -8.89 1.62 13.07
CA GLU A 113 -8.49 3.01 13.32
C GLU A 113 -7.21 3.38 12.55
N PHE A 114 -6.19 2.51 12.57
CA PHE A 114 -4.95 2.74 11.84
C PHE A 114 -5.16 2.69 10.31
N LYS A 115 -6.08 1.84 9.84
CA LYS A 115 -6.48 1.79 8.42
C LYS A 115 -7.18 3.09 8.00
N GLU A 116 -8.11 3.59 8.81
CA GLU A 116 -8.83 4.83 8.57
C GLU A 116 -7.89 6.03 8.54
N GLU A 117 -6.96 6.12 9.49
CA GLU A 117 -5.93 7.17 9.53
C GLU A 117 -5.06 7.14 8.26
N TYR A 118 -4.52 5.97 7.90
CA TYR A 118 -3.67 5.82 6.72
C TYR A 118 -4.37 6.20 5.41
N VAL A 119 -5.60 5.73 5.21
CA VAL A 119 -6.37 6.03 4.00
C VAL A 119 -6.82 7.49 4.02
N GLY A 120 -7.19 8.03 5.19
CA GLY A 120 -7.56 9.43 5.37
C GLY A 120 -6.44 10.40 4.99
N GLU A 121 -5.19 10.11 5.41
CA GLU A 121 -4.01 10.88 4.99
C GLU A 121 -3.85 10.89 3.46
N LYS A 122 -3.96 9.72 2.82
CA LYS A 122 -3.86 9.58 1.36
C LYS A 122 -4.97 10.33 0.64
N VAL A 123 -6.20 10.23 1.12
CA VAL A 123 -7.35 10.94 0.56
C VAL A 123 -7.17 12.45 0.70
N SER A 124 -6.67 12.92 1.84
CA SER A 124 -6.37 14.35 2.03
C SER A 124 -5.30 14.85 1.05
N GLU A 125 -4.25 14.07 0.80
CA GLU A 125 -3.22 14.35 -0.20
C GLU A 125 -3.84 14.44 -1.61
N TRP A 126 -4.63 13.44 -2.00
CA TRP A 126 -5.26 13.39 -3.32
C TRP A 126 -6.28 14.50 -3.54
N VAL A 127 -7.06 14.87 -2.52
CA VAL A 127 -8.00 16.01 -2.62
C VAL A 127 -7.24 17.30 -2.95
N LYS A 128 -6.11 17.56 -2.29
CA LYS A 128 -5.27 18.72 -2.61
C LYS A 128 -4.74 18.69 -4.04
N GLU A 129 -4.36 17.51 -4.53
CA GLU A 129 -3.90 17.34 -5.92
C GLU A 129 -5.05 17.55 -6.93
N VAL A 130 -6.25 17.10 -6.60
CA VAL A 130 -7.46 17.38 -7.38
C VAL A 130 -7.74 18.88 -7.42
N ASP A 131 -7.59 19.59 -6.30
CA ASP A 131 -7.78 21.05 -6.24
C ASP A 131 -6.77 21.79 -7.12
N VAL A 132 -5.50 21.36 -7.11
CA VAL A 132 -4.44 21.92 -7.99
C VAL A 132 -4.78 21.67 -9.46
N LEU A 133 -5.19 20.46 -9.83
CA LEU A 133 -5.62 20.16 -11.20
C LEU A 133 -6.89 20.92 -11.60
N SER A 134 -7.79 21.18 -10.64
CA SER A 134 -9.00 21.96 -10.86
C SER A 134 -8.66 23.41 -11.21
N ASP A 135 -7.64 23.99 -10.57
CA ASP A 135 -7.18 25.33 -10.91
C ASP A 135 -6.55 25.39 -12.31
N MET A 136 -5.71 24.41 -12.64
CA MET A 136 -5.13 24.27 -13.97
C MET A 136 -6.20 24.09 -15.05
N ALA A 137 -7.26 23.33 -14.76
CA ALA A 137 -8.33 23.05 -15.72
C ALA A 137 -9.08 24.30 -16.21
N LYS A 138 -9.05 25.40 -15.44
CA LYS A 138 -9.66 26.68 -15.84
C LYS A 138 -9.00 27.32 -17.06
N THR A 139 -7.69 27.10 -17.23
CA THR A 139 -6.90 27.65 -18.33
C THR A 139 -6.51 26.59 -19.36
N GLU A 140 -6.10 25.41 -18.88
CA GLU A 140 -5.57 24.30 -19.68
C GLU A 140 -6.38 22.99 -19.45
N PRO A 141 -7.67 22.94 -19.83
CA PRO A 141 -8.56 21.82 -19.50
C PRO A 141 -8.08 20.48 -20.06
N HIS A 142 -7.54 20.45 -21.29
CA HIS A 142 -7.04 19.20 -21.88
C HIS A 142 -5.81 18.65 -21.15
N ALA A 143 -4.89 19.51 -20.72
CA ALA A 143 -3.72 19.11 -19.96
C ALA A 143 -4.12 18.57 -18.58
N ALA A 144 -5.02 19.27 -17.88
CA ALA A 144 -5.55 18.84 -16.59
C ALA A 144 -6.30 17.50 -16.69
N TYR A 145 -7.12 17.31 -17.74
CA TYR A 145 -7.80 16.04 -18.01
C TYR A 145 -6.82 14.88 -18.24
N SER A 146 -5.78 15.10 -19.05
CA SER A 146 -4.74 14.09 -19.32
C SER A 146 -3.98 13.71 -18.04
N ALA A 147 -3.54 14.71 -17.27
CA ALA A 147 -2.86 14.51 -15.99
C ALA A 147 -3.74 13.76 -14.98
N PHE A 148 -5.04 14.06 -14.95
CA PHE A 148 -5.99 13.38 -14.08
C PHE A 148 -6.15 11.90 -14.47
N THR A 149 -6.48 11.62 -15.73
CA THR A 149 -6.86 10.28 -16.19
C THR A 149 -5.67 9.31 -16.30
N HIS A 150 -4.51 9.82 -16.74
CA HIS A 150 -3.30 9.01 -16.92
C HIS A 150 -2.37 9.00 -15.71
N GLY A 151 -2.45 10.03 -14.84
CA GLY A 151 -1.61 10.14 -13.65
C GLY A 151 -2.38 9.92 -12.37
N LEU A 152 -3.10 10.97 -11.92
CA LEU A 152 -3.67 11.05 -10.58
C LEU A 152 -4.62 9.89 -10.27
N GLN A 153 -5.51 9.54 -11.20
CA GLN A 153 -6.50 8.49 -11.02
C GLN A 153 -5.91 7.10 -10.74
N GLN A 154 -4.69 6.84 -11.23
CA GLN A 154 -4.03 5.56 -11.02
C GLN A 154 -3.48 5.38 -9.60
N ARG A 155 -3.29 6.47 -8.83
CA ARG A 155 -2.72 6.42 -7.48
C ARG A 155 -3.61 5.67 -6.50
N TRP A 156 -4.92 5.85 -6.57
CA TRP A 156 -5.86 5.16 -5.70
C TRP A 156 -6.33 3.81 -6.24
N SER A 157 -6.00 3.44 -7.49
CA SER A 157 -6.28 2.11 -8.03
C SER A 157 -5.59 1.00 -7.23
N PHE A 158 -4.34 1.24 -6.81
CA PHE A 158 -3.62 0.29 -5.95
C PHE A 158 -4.32 0.14 -4.60
N VAL A 159 -4.57 1.25 -3.91
CA VAL A 159 -5.13 1.29 -2.55
C VAL A 159 -6.48 0.57 -2.48
N LYS A 160 -7.39 0.84 -3.42
CA LYS A 160 -8.70 0.17 -3.51
C LYS A 160 -8.61 -1.34 -3.73
N ARG A 161 -7.61 -1.82 -4.47
CA ARG A 161 -7.43 -3.26 -4.71
C ARG A 161 -6.83 -3.99 -3.50
N THR A 162 -6.07 -3.28 -2.67
CA THR A 162 -5.29 -3.90 -1.60
C THR A 162 -5.90 -3.74 -0.21
N ILE A 163 -6.78 -2.75 -0.01
CA ILE A 163 -7.37 -2.44 1.29
C ILE A 163 -8.90 -2.52 1.14
N PRO A 164 -9.55 -3.58 1.65
CA PRO A 164 -11.00 -3.75 1.53
C PRO A 164 -11.78 -2.83 2.48
N GLY A 165 -13.02 -2.51 2.13
CA GLY A 165 -13.96 -1.78 2.98
C GLY A 165 -13.62 -0.30 3.14
N ILE A 166 -12.96 0.30 2.15
CA ILE A 166 -12.54 1.71 2.20
C ILE A 166 -13.44 2.65 1.40
N SER A 167 -14.51 2.15 0.75
CA SER A 167 -15.43 2.99 -0.03
C SER A 167 -15.88 4.26 0.72
N PRO A 168 -16.34 4.20 2.00
CA PRO A 168 -16.77 5.39 2.74
C PRO A 168 -15.65 6.43 2.91
N LEU A 169 -14.40 5.98 3.06
CA LEU A 169 -13.24 6.86 3.27
C LEU A 169 -12.85 7.62 2.00
N LEU A 170 -13.24 7.14 0.82
CA LEU A 170 -12.96 7.77 -0.46
C LEU A 170 -14.00 8.80 -0.89
N ARG A 171 -15.12 8.93 -0.15
CA ARG A 171 -16.17 9.90 -0.42
C ARG A 171 -15.66 11.35 -0.50
N PRO A 172 -14.75 11.83 0.38
CA PRO A 172 -14.19 13.18 0.25
C PRO A 172 -13.48 13.41 -1.09
N LEU A 173 -12.80 12.39 -1.62
CA LEU A 173 -12.15 12.46 -2.93
C LEU A 173 -13.16 12.52 -4.06
N GLU A 174 -14.19 11.65 -4.05
CA GLU A 174 -15.29 11.71 -5.02
C GLU A 174 -15.98 13.08 -5.00
N ASN A 175 -16.24 13.64 -3.81
CA ASN A 175 -16.82 14.97 -3.66
C ASN A 175 -15.93 16.06 -4.28
N SER A 176 -14.61 16.01 -4.08
CA SER A 176 -13.68 16.97 -4.70
C SER A 176 -13.66 16.83 -6.22
N ILE A 177 -13.66 15.60 -6.75
CA ILE A 177 -13.74 15.36 -8.20
C ILE A 177 -15.05 15.92 -8.77
N ARG A 178 -16.18 15.59 -8.13
CA ARG A 178 -17.51 15.94 -8.60
C ARG A 178 -17.82 17.43 -8.52
N ASN A 179 -17.44 18.08 -7.42
CA ASN A 179 -17.87 19.45 -7.12
C ASN A 179 -16.83 20.51 -7.46
N THR A 180 -15.57 20.11 -7.73
CA THR A 180 -14.46 21.04 -7.97
C THR A 180 -13.81 20.78 -9.33
N PHE A 181 -13.31 19.57 -9.55
CA PHE A 181 -12.56 19.27 -10.78
C PHE A 181 -13.44 19.20 -12.02
N LEU A 182 -14.52 18.43 -11.99
CA LEU A 182 -15.38 18.29 -13.16
C LEU A 182 -16.04 19.63 -13.55
N PRO A 183 -16.56 20.46 -12.63
CA PRO A 183 -17.05 21.78 -12.99
C PRO A 183 -15.95 22.68 -13.57
N ALA A 184 -14.74 22.68 -13.00
CA ALA A 184 -13.64 23.45 -13.56
C ALA A 184 -13.27 23.00 -14.98
N LEU A 185 -13.23 21.70 -15.21
CA LEU A 185 -12.93 21.09 -16.50
C LEU A 185 -14.01 21.39 -17.56
N LEU A 186 -15.29 21.39 -17.15
CA LEU A 186 -16.44 21.62 -18.01
C LEU A 186 -16.95 23.07 -18.00
N ARG A 187 -16.09 24.03 -17.63
CA ARG A 187 -16.36 25.48 -17.66
C ARG A 187 -17.54 25.92 -16.79
N SER A 188 -17.51 25.51 -15.52
CA SER A 188 -18.50 25.80 -14.47
C SER A 188 -19.89 25.19 -14.71
N HIS A 189 -19.96 24.09 -15.47
CA HIS A 189 -21.18 23.32 -15.65
C HIS A 189 -21.55 22.53 -14.38
N ILE A 190 -22.82 22.53 -14.01
CA ILE A 190 -23.33 21.78 -12.85
C ILE A 190 -23.71 20.38 -13.30
N ILE A 191 -23.11 19.38 -12.66
CA ILE A 191 -23.19 17.98 -13.09
C ILE A 191 -24.24 17.24 -12.25
N GLY A 192 -25.32 16.84 -12.92
CA GLY A 192 -26.36 15.99 -12.34
C GLY A 192 -25.88 14.54 -12.11
N ASP A 193 -26.64 13.75 -11.36
CA ASP A 193 -26.25 12.36 -11.04
C ASP A 193 -26.08 11.48 -12.29
N ASN A 194 -27.01 11.56 -13.24
CA ASN A 194 -26.95 10.79 -14.48
C ASN A 194 -25.75 11.19 -15.36
N GLU A 195 -25.42 12.48 -15.38
CA GLU A 195 -24.27 12.98 -16.11
C GLU A 195 -22.97 12.53 -15.44
N ARG A 196 -22.89 12.62 -14.10
CA ARG A 196 -21.73 12.11 -13.34
C ARG A 196 -21.49 10.63 -13.63
N GLU A 197 -22.55 9.83 -13.71
CA GLU A 197 -22.49 8.41 -14.08
C GLU A 197 -21.97 8.23 -15.51
N LEU A 198 -22.51 8.97 -16.48
CA LEU A 198 -22.04 8.93 -17.87
C LEU A 198 -20.54 9.24 -17.97
N LEU A 199 -20.05 10.25 -17.23
CA LEU A 199 -18.65 10.66 -17.23
C LEU A 199 -17.69 9.60 -16.70
N THR A 200 -18.17 8.61 -15.93
CA THR A 200 -17.35 7.48 -15.46
C THR A 200 -16.98 6.52 -16.60
N PHE A 201 -17.80 6.42 -17.64
CA PHE A 201 -17.55 5.50 -18.74
C PHE A 201 -16.36 5.93 -19.59
N PRO A 202 -15.62 5.00 -20.23
CA PRO A 202 -14.55 5.36 -21.13
C PRO A 202 -15.08 6.12 -22.38
N PRO A 203 -14.23 6.89 -23.09
CA PRO A 203 -14.63 7.62 -24.30
C PRO A 203 -15.31 6.77 -25.38
N ARG A 204 -14.91 5.50 -25.52
CA ARG A 204 -15.54 4.55 -26.46
C ARG A 204 -17.02 4.24 -26.16
N LEU A 205 -17.50 4.59 -24.96
CA LEU A 205 -18.88 4.45 -24.50
C LEU A 205 -19.55 5.83 -24.28
N GLY A 206 -18.94 6.92 -24.77
CA GLY A 206 -19.49 8.27 -24.65
C GLY A 206 -19.22 9.00 -23.33
N GLY A 207 -18.36 8.45 -22.45
CA GLY A 207 -17.95 9.11 -21.22
C GLY A 207 -16.55 9.73 -21.29
N MET A 208 -15.96 10.04 -20.12
CA MET A 208 -14.63 10.68 -20.00
C MET A 208 -13.61 9.82 -19.25
N GLY A 209 -13.96 8.61 -18.82
CA GLY A 209 -13.08 7.73 -18.05
C GLY A 209 -12.70 8.30 -16.67
N ILE A 210 -13.45 9.29 -16.17
CA ILE A 210 -13.26 9.88 -14.84
C ILE A 210 -14.07 9.05 -13.86
N THR A 211 -13.43 7.98 -13.40
CA THR A 211 -14.04 6.96 -12.54
C THR A 211 -14.41 7.53 -11.17
N SER A 212 -15.36 6.87 -10.49
CA SER A 212 -15.66 7.20 -9.10
C SER A 212 -14.78 6.37 -8.17
N PRO A 213 -13.93 6.99 -7.32
CA PRO A 213 -13.11 6.24 -6.37
C PRO A 213 -13.96 5.51 -5.33
N GLU A 214 -15.05 6.12 -4.83
CA GLU A 214 -15.97 5.52 -3.85
C GLU A 214 -16.69 4.27 -4.40
N ARG A 215 -17.30 4.37 -5.59
CA ARG A 215 -18.09 3.25 -6.17
C ARG A 215 -17.24 2.07 -6.64
N LEU A 216 -15.95 2.27 -6.87
CA LEU A 216 -15.04 1.24 -7.40
C LEU A 216 -14.15 0.60 -6.32
N ALA A 217 -14.34 0.96 -5.05
CA ALA A 217 -13.50 0.47 -3.97
C ALA A 217 -13.98 -0.86 -3.38
N ASP A 218 -15.25 -1.20 -3.56
CA ASP A 218 -15.90 -2.40 -3.03
C ASP A 218 -16.88 -2.98 -4.06
#